data_AF-A0A956IJY7-F1
#
_entry.id   AF-A0A956IJY7-F1
#
_cell.length_a   1.000
_cell.length_b   1.000
_cell.length_c   1.000
_cell.angle_alpha   90.00
_cell.angle_beta   90.00
_cell.angle_gamma   90.00
#
_symmetry.space_group_name_H-M   'P 1'
#
loop_
_entity.id
_entity.type
_entity.pdbx_description
1 polymer ?
#
loop_
_entity_poly.entity_id
_entity_poly.type
_entity_poly.pdbx_seq_one_letter_code
_entity_poly.pdbx_strand_id
1 'polypeptide(L)'
;MKERASRGGAPPTVVLLLLAPSLLGLLLLGCEQRVVTPSDCAAVKQRLEDAWQRDAVAAQRLADTDRFNGFIRDEQRRIGDDWMKTCEGMVGRPVSEREIDCLRKVETIDDVNACAGR
;
A
#
# COMPACT_ATOMS: atom_id res chain seq x y z
N MET A 1 -51.87 -32.81 48.98
CA MET A 1 -52.22 -33.45 47.69
C MET A 1 -51.14 -33.04 46.69
N LYS A 2 -50.37 -33.87 45.98
CA LYS A 2 -50.25 -35.32 45.81
C LYS A 2 -48.83 -35.55 45.22
N GLU A 3 -48.03 -36.42 45.82
CA GLU A 3 -46.75 -36.90 45.27
C GLU A 3 -46.97 -37.87 44.09
N ARG A 4 -45.96 -37.95 43.20
CA ARG A 4 -45.27 -39.16 42.66
C ARG A 4 -44.60 -38.83 41.31
N ALA A 5 -43.27 -38.82 41.26
CA ALA A 5 -42.38 -39.94 40.87
C ALA A 5 -42.31 -40.14 39.32
N SER A 6 -41.21 -39.76 38.67
CA SER A 6 -39.97 -40.54 38.47
C SER A 6 -40.09 -41.67 37.44
N ARG A 7 -39.32 -41.53 36.34
CA ARG A 7 -38.73 -42.53 35.43
C ARG A 7 -37.89 -41.69 34.44
N GLY A 8 -36.57 -41.81 34.29
CA GLY A 8 -35.68 -42.96 34.43
C GLY A 8 -35.03 -43.18 33.06
N GLY A 9 -33.72 -42.91 32.94
CA GLY A 9 -32.93 -43.17 31.73
C GLY A 9 -31.54 -42.51 31.80
N ALA A 10 -30.51 -43.31 32.09
CA ALA A 10 -29.11 -42.88 32.25
C ALA A 10 -28.33 -42.89 30.90
N PRO A 11 -27.13 -42.26 30.82
CA PRO A 11 -26.28 -42.06 29.62
C PRO A 11 -25.47 -43.36 29.31
N PRO A 12 -24.55 -43.50 28.31
CA PRO A 12 -23.71 -42.49 27.64
C PRO A 12 -23.42 -42.70 26.14
N THR A 13 -23.19 -41.65 25.34
CA THR A 13 -22.33 -41.79 24.15
C THR A 13 -21.72 -40.46 23.73
N VAL A 14 -20.40 -40.41 23.87
CA VAL A 14 -19.50 -39.50 23.15
C VAL A 14 -19.81 -39.59 21.65
N VAL A 15 -20.29 -38.51 21.04
CA VAL A 15 -20.26 -38.35 19.58
C VAL A 15 -19.43 -37.11 19.28
N LEU A 16 -18.16 -37.38 18.96
CA LEU A 16 -17.33 -36.74 17.92
C LEU A 16 -17.63 -35.23 17.71
N LEU A 17 -16.83 -34.31 18.25
CA LEU A 17 -15.56 -33.86 17.64
C LEU A 17 -15.44 -34.22 16.15
N LEU A 18 -15.35 -33.18 15.31
CA LEU A 18 -15.11 -33.12 13.86
C LEU A 18 -16.36 -32.65 13.09
N LEU A 19 -16.16 -31.68 12.18
CA LEU A 19 -17.14 -30.91 11.39
C LEU A 19 -17.55 -29.59 12.10
N ALA A 20 -16.84 -28.46 11.98
CA ALA A 20 -16.13 -27.96 10.82
C ALA A 20 -15.00 -26.98 11.23
N PRO A 21 -13.71 -27.31 11.00
CA PRO A 21 -12.60 -26.37 11.14
C PRO A 21 -12.42 -25.54 9.85
N SER A 22 -13.50 -25.01 9.27
CA SER A 22 -13.47 -24.38 7.93
C SER A 22 -13.75 -22.88 7.92
N LEU A 23 -13.88 -22.24 9.08
CA LEU A 23 -14.09 -20.78 9.19
C LEU A 23 -12.83 -20.00 9.59
N LEU A 24 -11.67 -20.66 9.70
CA LEU A 24 -10.37 -20.00 9.95
C LEU A 24 -9.51 -19.83 8.67
N GLY A 25 -10.11 -19.99 7.48
CA GLY A 25 -9.40 -19.92 6.19
C GLY A 25 -9.59 -18.63 5.39
N LEU A 26 -10.46 -17.71 5.83
CA LEU A 26 -10.85 -16.52 5.05
C LEU A 26 -10.18 -15.19 5.47
N LEU A 27 -9.25 -15.21 6.43
CA LEU A 27 -8.44 -14.03 6.80
C LEU A 27 -7.10 -13.93 6.03
N LEU A 28 -6.85 -14.82 5.05
CA LEU A 28 -5.64 -14.82 4.22
C LEU A 28 -5.84 -14.20 2.83
N LEU A 29 -6.96 -13.52 2.58
CA LEU A 29 -7.07 -12.63 1.42
C LEU A 29 -6.31 -11.33 1.71
N GLY A 30 -4.98 -11.41 1.60
CA GLY A 30 -4.13 -10.34 1.08
C GLY A 30 -4.12 -9.02 1.84
N CYS A 31 -3.64 -9.02 3.09
CA CYS A 31 -2.91 -7.84 3.53
C CYS A 31 -1.56 -7.84 2.82
N GLU A 32 -1.51 -7.40 1.56
CA GLU A 32 -0.27 -7.12 0.82
C GLU A 32 0.41 -5.90 1.46
N GLN A 33 0.89 -6.09 2.70
CA GLN A 33 1.59 -5.09 3.47
C GLN A 33 3.08 -5.41 3.39
N ARG A 34 3.87 -4.47 2.90
CA ARG A 34 5.32 -4.58 2.93
C ARG A 34 5.92 -3.53 3.83
N VAL A 35 7.07 -3.83 4.40
CA VAL A 35 7.84 -2.88 5.20
C VAL A 35 8.62 -1.98 4.25
N VAL A 36 8.41 -0.66 4.37
CA VAL A 36 9.18 0.31 3.57
C VAL A 36 10.62 0.32 4.03
N THR A 37 11.53 0.20 3.07
CA THR A 37 12.98 0.29 3.29
C THR A 37 13.52 1.64 2.80
N PRO A 38 14.69 2.08 3.28
CA PRO A 38 15.35 3.27 2.73
C PRO A 38 15.59 3.19 1.22
N SER A 39 15.87 1.99 0.71
CA SER A 39 16.01 1.76 -0.74
C SER A 39 14.71 1.98 -1.52
N ASP A 40 13.56 1.71 -0.91
CA ASP A 40 12.26 1.97 -1.54
C ASP A 40 12.02 3.47 -1.65
N CYS A 41 12.35 4.22 -0.61
CA CYS A 41 12.28 5.69 -0.61
C CYS A 41 13.14 6.27 -1.74
N ALA A 42 14.39 5.83 -1.85
CA ALA A 42 15.31 6.29 -2.89
C ALA A 42 14.83 5.92 -4.30
N ALA A 43 14.30 4.71 -4.49
CA ALA A 43 13.79 4.27 -5.79
C ALA A 43 12.56 5.11 -6.22
N VAL A 44 11.61 5.36 -5.32
CA VAL A 44 10.45 6.20 -5.62
C VAL A 44 10.87 7.66 -5.86
N LYS A 45 11.81 8.19 -5.06
CA LYS A 45 12.38 9.54 -5.28
C LYS A 45 12.84 9.70 -6.72
N GLN A 46 13.68 8.78 -7.18
CA GLN A 46 14.23 8.83 -8.54
C GLN A 46 13.11 8.79 -9.60
N ARG A 47 12.08 7.96 -9.40
CA ARG A 47 10.95 7.87 -10.33
C ARG A 47 10.15 9.15 -10.42
N LEU A 48 9.90 9.82 -9.29
CA LEU A 48 9.21 11.10 -9.24
C LEU A 48 10.03 12.21 -9.91
N GLU A 49 11.33 12.27 -9.63
CA GLU A 49 12.26 13.22 -10.26
C GLU A 49 12.34 13.02 -11.78
N ASP A 50 12.36 11.76 -12.23
CA ASP A 50 12.38 11.39 -13.64
C ASP A 50 11.05 11.73 -14.34
N ALA A 51 9.92 11.47 -13.68
CA ALA A 51 8.59 11.76 -14.20
C ALA A 51 8.39 13.26 -14.40
N TRP A 52 8.76 14.06 -13.40
CA TRP A 52 8.75 15.51 -13.51
C TRP A 52 9.63 16.01 -14.66
N GLN A 53 10.87 15.52 -14.76
CA GLN A 53 11.80 15.95 -15.80
C GLN A 53 11.24 15.65 -17.21
N ARG A 54 10.63 14.48 -17.42
CA ARG A 54 10.03 14.10 -18.71
C ARG A 54 8.89 15.03 -19.08
N ASP A 55 7.94 15.22 -18.18
CA ASP A 55 6.75 16.05 -18.43
C ASP A 55 7.13 17.52 -18.61
N ALA A 56 8.07 18.01 -17.80
CA ALA A 56 8.51 19.38 -17.90
C ALA A 56 9.33 19.66 -19.18
N VAL A 57 10.16 18.72 -19.65
CA VAL A 57 10.82 18.84 -20.97
C VAL A 57 9.80 18.80 -22.11
N ALA A 58 8.76 17.96 -22.00
CA ALA A 58 7.68 17.94 -22.99
C ALA A 58 6.96 19.30 -23.05
N ALA A 59 6.71 19.92 -21.89
CA ALA A 59 6.14 21.26 -21.80
C ALA A 59 7.10 22.36 -22.28
N GLN A 60 8.41 22.24 -22.01
CA GLN A 60 9.42 23.20 -22.45
C GLN A 60 9.51 23.32 -23.98
N ARG A 61 9.33 22.20 -24.70
CA ARG A 61 9.28 22.25 -26.18
C ARG A 61 8.18 23.18 -26.70
N LEU A 62 7.23 23.56 -25.86
CA LEU A 62 6.17 24.52 -26.13
C LEU A 62 6.49 25.94 -25.60
N ALA A 63 7.54 26.12 -24.79
CA ALA A 63 7.92 27.37 -24.12
C ALA A 63 9.46 27.52 -23.99
N ASP A 64 10.09 28.24 -24.92
CA ASP A 64 11.56 28.34 -25.04
C ASP A 64 12.14 29.49 -24.18
N THR A 65 12.47 29.24 -22.90
CA THR A 65 13.22 30.20 -22.05
C THR A 65 14.18 29.53 -21.06
N ASP A 66 15.38 30.09 -20.86
CA ASP A 66 16.37 29.61 -19.88
C ASP A 66 15.87 29.64 -18.42
N ARG A 67 14.97 30.58 -18.11
CA ARG A 67 14.31 30.64 -16.80
C ARG A 67 13.52 29.37 -16.50
N PHE A 68 12.97 28.73 -17.54
CA PHE A 68 12.23 27.48 -17.44
C PHE A 68 13.15 26.33 -16.99
N ASN A 69 14.38 26.25 -17.52
CA ASN A 69 15.36 25.23 -17.12
C ASN A 69 15.73 25.29 -15.64
N GLY A 70 15.86 26.50 -15.08
CA GLY A 70 16.10 26.70 -13.65
C GLY A 70 14.94 26.20 -12.80
N PHE A 71 13.72 26.61 -13.17
CA PHE A 71 12.50 26.18 -12.50
C PHE A 71 12.32 24.66 -12.52
N ILE A 72 12.56 24.00 -13.67
CA ILE A 72 12.45 22.54 -13.78
C ILE A 72 13.33 21.85 -12.74
N ARG A 73 14.61 22.25 -12.63
CA ARG A 73 15.57 21.61 -11.72
C ARG A 73 15.24 21.87 -10.25
N ASP A 74 14.80 23.08 -9.92
CA ASP A 74 14.44 23.42 -8.54
C ASP A 74 13.19 22.63 -8.11
N GLU A 75 12.21 22.51 -8.99
CA GLU A 75 10.99 21.74 -8.73
C GLU A 75 11.28 20.23 -8.69
N GLN A 76 12.16 19.72 -9.56
CA GLN A 76 12.63 18.33 -9.52
C GLN A 76 13.19 17.98 -8.14
N ARG A 77 14.09 18.83 -7.61
CA ARG A 77 14.67 18.64 -6.29
C ARG A 77 13.61 18.71 -5.19
N ARG A 78 12.70 19.69 -5.26
CA ARG A 78 11.63 19.86 -4.28
C ARG A 78 10.75 18.62 -4.19
N ILE A 79 10.32 18.07 -5.32
CA ILE A 79 9.52 16.84 -5.38
C ILE A 79 10.25 15.69 -4.70
N GLY A 80 11.53 15.51 -5.02
CA GLY A 80 12.34 14.46 -4.42
C GLY A 80 12.50 14.62 -2.90
N ASP A 81 12.75 15.85 -2.42
CA ASP A 81 12.94 16.15 -1.01
C ASP A 81 11.63 16.00 -0.20
N ASP A 82 10.50 16.42 -0.76
CA ASP A 82 9.19 16.30 -0.12
C ASP A 82 8.74 14.84 -0.01
N TRP A 83 9.02 14.03 -1.04
CA TRP A 83 8.84 12.59 -0.94
C TRP A 83 9.72 11.98 0.15
N MET A 84 10.99 12.34 0.24
CA MET A 84 11.89 11.77 1.27
C MET A 84 11.41 12.07 2.69
N LYS A 85 10.97 13.30 2.97
CA LYS A 85 10.37 13.66 4.27
C LYS A 85 9.16 12.79 4.61
N THR A 86 8.32 12.51 3.61
CA THR A 86 7.15 11.66 3.77
C THR A 86 7.56 10.21 4.00
N CYS A 87 8.54 9.72 3.23
CA CYS A 87 8.99 8.34 3.26
C CYS A 87 9.75 7.97 4.55
N GLU A 88 10.49 8.91 5.14
CA GLU A 88 11.08 8.73 6.48
C GLU A 88 10.05 8.34 7.53
N GLY A 89 8.84 8.92 7.46
CA GLY A 89 7.72 8.56 8.33
C GLY A 89 7.07 7.20 8.04
N MET A 90 7.45 6.55 6.93
CA MET A 90 6.98 5.23 6.49
C MET A 90 8.01 4.12 6.69
N VAL A 91 9.30 4.44 6.77
CA VAL A 91 10.37 3.43 6.95
C VAL A 91 10.12 2.58 8.20
N GLY A 92 10.22 1.26 8.05
CA GLY A 92 9.98 0.32 9.14
C GLY A 92 8.50 0.11 9.49
N ARG A 93 7.58 0.81 8.79
CA ARG A 93 6.14 0.63 8.96
C ARG A 93 5.58 -0.24 7.83
N PRO A 94 4.55 -1.04 8.13
CA PRO A 94 3.81 -1.73 7.08
C PRO A 94 2.99 -0.72 6.29
N VAL A 95 3.13 -0.74 4.97
CA VAL A 95 2.33 0.04 4.02
C VAL A 95 1.77 -0.88 2.94
N SER A 96 0.79 -0.39 2.17
CA SER A 96 0.30 -1.08 0.98
C SER A 96 1.45 -1.34 0.00
N GLU A 97 1.75 -2.61 -0.27
CA GLU A 97 2.73 -3.01 -1.28
C GLU A 97 2.36 -2.46 -2.65
N ARG A 98 1.05 -2.49 -2.98
CA ARG A 98 0.51 -1.98 -4.23
C ARG A 98 0.80 -0.49 -4.44
N GLU A 99 0.71 0.33 -3.40
CA GLU A 99 0.93 1.79 -3.52
C GLU A 99 2.40 2.09 -3.82
N ILE A 100 3.32 1.49 -3.07
CA ILE A 100 4.75 1.71 -3.29
C ILE A 100 5.20 1.12 -4.63
N ASP A 101 4.71 -0.06 -5.02
CA ASP A 101 5.07 -0.64 -6.30
C ASP A 101 4.47 0.10 -7.50
N CYS A 102 3.32 0.75 -7.32
CA CYS A 102 2.79 1.70 -8.30
C CYS A 102 3.75 2.87 -8.46
N LEU A 103 4.14 3.51 -7.35
CA LEU A 103 5.06 4.66 -7.35
C LEU A 103 6.46 4.31 -7.90
N ARG A 104 6.91 3.06 -7.79
CA ARG A 104 8.19 2.61 -8.38
C ARG A 104 8.17 2.48 -9.91
N LYS A 105 6.98 2.55 -10.52
CA LYS A 105 6.76 2.34 -11.96
C LYS A 105 6.19 3.57 -12.66
N VAL A 106 5.99 4.69 -11.95
CA VAL A 106 5.47 5.92 -12.57
C VAL A 106 6.43 6.44 -13.63
N GLU A 107 5.88 6.86 -14.76
CA GLU A 107 6.63 7.45 -15.85
C GLU A 107 6.30 8.93 -16.04
N THR A 108 5.09 9.33 -15.67
CA THR A 108 4.55 10.70 -15.76
C THR A 108 3.98 11.15 -14.41
N ILE A 109 3.75 12.46 -14.26
CA ILE A 109 3.07 13.02 -13.09
C ILE A 109 1.60 12.55 -13.02
N ASP A 110 0.97 12.30 -14.16
CA ASP A 110 -0.39 11.73 -14.19
C ASP A 110 -0.44 10.31 -13.60
N ASP A 111 0.61 9.51 -13.81
CA ASP A 111 0.72 8.18 -13.18
C ASP A 111 0.80 8.25 -11.65
N VAL A 112 1.43 9.30 -11.12
CA VAL A 112 1.53 9.52 -9.66
C VAL A 112 0.14 9.69 -9.05
N ASN A 113 -0.71 10.51 -9.69
CA ASN A 113 -2.09 10.71 -9.25
C ASN A 113 -2.92 9.42 -9.36
N ALA A 114 -2.64 8.58 -10.37
CA ALA A 114 -3.29 7.29 -10.54
C ALA A 114 -2.88 6.25 -9.48
N CYS A 115 -1.77 6.45 -8.77
CA CYS A 115 -1.36 5.58 -7.66
C CYS A 115 -2.13 5.86 -6.36
N ALA A 116 -2.59 7.10 -6.13
CA ALA A 116 -3.31 7.49 -4.91
C ALA A 116 -4.73 6.90 -4.78
N GLY A 117 -5.24 6.24 -5.81
CA GLY A 117 -6.59 5.65 -5.86
C GLY A 117 -6.64 4.12 -5.92
N ARG A 118 -5.54 3.41 -5.64
CA ARG A 118 -5.37 1.97 -5.89
C ARG A 118 -5.21 1.10 -4.64
#